data_AF-A0A822DZT6-F1
#
_entry.id   AF-A0A822DZT6-F1
#
_cell.length_a   1.000
_cell.length_b   1.000
_cell.length_c   1.000
_cell.angle_alpha   90.00
_cell.angle_beta   90.00
_cell.angle_gamma   90.00
#
_symmetry.space_group_name_H-M   'P 1'
#
loop_
_entity.id
_entity.type
_entity.pdbx_description
1 polymer ?
#
loop_
_entity_poly.entity_id
_entity_poly.type
_entity_poly.pdbx_seq_one_letter_code
_entity_poly.pdbx_strand_id
1 'polypeptide(L)' 'MSVNQIDYTTTSPRFSVTNEKELNDALVYLNENGYVVIGDVMNQDEINANKELLWKFLENASNSVVKRDDPETWSKQ' A
#
# COMPACT_ATOMS: atom_id res chain seq x y z
N MET A 1 25.44 -9.88 19.30
CA MET A 1 24.27 -9.81 18.39
C MET A 1 24.57 -8.73 17.36
N SER A 2 24.68 -9.09 16.08
CA SER A 2 24.86 -8.14 14.99
C SER A 2 23.55 -7.38 14.81
N VAL A 3 23.58 -6.06 14.91
CA VAL A 3 22.42 -5.22 14.55
C VAL A 3 22.31 -5.31 13.03
N ASN A 4 21.27 -5.97 12.52
CA ASN A 4 20.97 -5.96 11.10
C ASN A 4 20.62 -4.52 10.71
N GLN A 5 21.59 -3.81 10.14
CA GLN A 5 21.39 -2.47 9.60
C GLN A 5 20.38 -2.56 8.47
N ILE A 6 19.29 -1.80 8.56
CA ILE A 6 18.27 -1.74 7.51
C ILE A 6 18.89 -1.07 6.29
N ASP A 7 18.90 -1.78 5.17
CA ASP A 7 19.36 -1.26 3.89
C ASP A 7 18.23 -0.55 3.16
N TYR A 8 18.38 0.76 2.97
CA TYR A 8 17.46 1.61 2.21
C TYR A 8 17.92 1.85 0.76
N THR A 9 19.05 1.25 0.35
CA THR A 9 19.63 1.44 -0.98
C THR A 9 19.15 0.40 -1.99
N THR A 10 18.74 -0.77 -1.52
CA THR A 10 18.15 -1.80 -2.38
C THR A 10 16.78 -1.37 -2.91
N THR A 11 16.67 -1.24 -4.24
CA THR A 11 15.40 -0.96 -4.93
C THR A 11 14.69 -2.26 -5.29
N SER A 12 13.45 -2.43 -4.84
CA SER A 12 12.60 -3.54 -5.28
C SER A 12 12.08 -3.31 -6.71
N PRO A 13 12.24 -4.26 -7.64
CA PRO A 13 11.66 -4.17 -8.97
C PRO A 13 10.13 -4.04 -8.89
N ARG A 14 9.58 -3.19 -9.76
CA ARG A 14 8.14 -2.93 -9.88
C ARG A 14 7.65 -3.34 -11.27
N PHE A 15 6.55 -4.07 -11.32
CA PHE A 15 5.98 -4.65 -12.55
C PHE A 15 4.56 -4.13 -12.78
N SER A 16 4.21 -3.76 -14.01
CA SER A 16 2.85 -3.32 -14.36
C SER A 16 1.89 -4.49 -14.54
N VAL A 17 0.67 -4.42 -13.98
CA VAL A 17 -0.39 -5.39 -14.30
C VAL A 17 -0.97 -5.23 -15.69
N THR A 18 -0.77 -4.07 -16.31
CA THR A 18 -1.35 -3.75 -17.62
C THR A 18 -0.50 -4.25 -18.78
N ASN A 19 0.71 -4.75 -18.47
CA ASN A 19 1.63 -5.35 -19.41
C ASN A 19 1.75 -6.85 -19.11
N GLU A 20 1.26 -7.70 -20.02
CA GLU A 20 1.24 -9.16 -19.86
C GLU A 20 2.64 -9.76 -19.63
N LYS A 21 3.67 -9.23 -20.29
CA LYS A 21 5.04 -9.70 -20.11
C LYS A 21 5.53 -9.39 -18.69
N GLU A 22 5.34 -8.16 -18.23
CA GLU A 22 5.77 -7.75 -16.89
C GLU A 22 5.00 -8.50 -15.81
N LEU A 23 3.72 -8.80 -16.03
CA LEU A 23 2.94 -9.61 -15.10
C LEU A 23 3.49 -11.05 -14.97
N ASN A 24 3.90 -11.67 -16.07
CA ASN A 24 4.55 -12.99 -16.03
C ASN A 24 5.92 -12.92 -15.33
N ASP A 25 6.72 -11.89 -15.63
CA ASP A 25 8.01 -11.67 -14.97
C ASP A 25 7.82 -11.45 -13.45
N ALA A 26 6.75 -10.78 -13.03
CA ALA A 26 6.39 -10.56 -11.64
C ALA A 26 6.11 -11.87 -10.88
N LEU A 27 5.44 -12.83 -11.53
CA LEU A 27 5.15 -14.14 -10.94
C LEU A 27 6.43 -14.96 -10.74
N VAL A 28 7.35 -14.91 -11.71
CA VAL A 28 8.68 -15.53 -11.57
C VAL A 28 9.44 -14.89 -10.41
N TYR A 29 9.46 -13.55 -10.37
CA TYR A 29 10.13 -12.81 -9.29
C TYR A 29 9.55 -13.15 -7.91
N LEU A 30 8.23 -13.25 -7.79
CA LEU A 30 7.55 -13.65 -6.56
C LEU A 30 7.98 -15.05 -6.10
N ASN A 31 8.06 -16.02 -7.03
CA ASN A 31 8.48 -17.37 -6.74
C ASN A 31 9.95 -17.44 -6.27
N GLU A 32 10.83 -16.61 -6.83
CA GLU A 32 12.26 -16.58 -6.49
C GLU A 32 12.57 -15.82 -5.20
N ASN A 33 11.83 -14.74 -4.91
CA ASN A 33 12.17 -13.78 -3.85
C ASN A 33 11.19 -13.79 -2.68
N GLY A 34 10.02 -14.42 -2.81
CA GLY A 34 8.98 -14.48 -1.78
C GLY A 34 8.16 -13.19 -1.64
N TYR A 35 8.41 -12.17 -2.45
CA TYR A 35 7.63 -10.94 -2.54
C TYR A 35 7.69 -10.34 -3.96
N VAL A 36 6.78 -9.42 -4.28
CA VAL A 36 6.79 -8.65 -5.53
C VAL A 36 6.09 -7.30 -5.36
N VAL A 37 6.51 -6.29 -6.10
CA VAL A 37 5.83 -4.98 -6.15
C VAL A 37 5.08 -4.85 -7.47
N ILE A 38 3.76 -4.69 -7.38
CA ILE A 38 2.88 -4.57 -8.54
C ILE A 38 2.42 -3.11 -8.70
N GLY A 39 2.67 -2.55 -9.87
CA GLY A 39 2.21 -1.24 -10.32
C GLY A 39 0.91 -1.30 -11.11
N ASP A 40 0.30 -0.13 -11.31
CA ASP A 40 -0.88 0.06 -12.16
C ASP A 40 -2.12 -0.77 -11.78
N VAL A 41 -2.20 -1.18 -10.51
CA VAL A 41 -3.35 -1.92 -9.96
C VAL A 41 -4.62 -1.06 -9.96
N MET A 42 -4.46 0.25 -9.77
CA MET A 42 -5.53 1.24 -9.79
C MET A 42 -5.01 2.54 -10.37
N ASN A 43 -5.89 3.26 -11.07
CA ASN A 43 -5.62 4.61 -11.53
C ASN A 43 -5.81 5.64 -10.40
N GLN A 44 -5.41 6.89 -10.65
CA GLN A 44 -5.43 7.95 -9.63
C GLN A 44 -6.83 8.27 -9.11
N ASP A 45 -7.85 8.20 -9.97
CA ASP A 45 -9.23 8.49 -9.61
C ASP A 45 -9.81 7.40 -8.70
N GLU A 46 -9.53 6.13 -9.02
CA GLU A 46 -9.88 4.98 -8.19
C GLU A 46 -9.21 5.06 -6.82
N ILE A 47 -7.92 5.41 -6.76
CA ILE A 47 -7.20 5.60 -5.51
C ILE A 47 -7.85 6.69 -4.67
N ASN A 48 -8.21 7.83 -5.27
CA ASN A 48 -8.84 8.93 -4.57
C ASN A 48 -10.22 8.53 -4.03
N ALA A 49 -11.04 7.90 -4.86
CA ALA A 49 -12.37 7.44 -4.45
C ALA A 49 -12.30 6.44 -3.29
N ASN A 50 -11.38 5.48 -3.34
CA ASN A 50 -11.21 4.49 -2.27
C ASN A 50 -10.70 5.13 -0.96
N LYS A 51 -9.78 6.10 -1.05
CA LYS A 51 -9.35 6.87 0.13
C LYS A 51 -10.52 7.61 0.78
N GLU A 52 -11.39 8.25 0.00
CA GLU A 52 -12.58 8.92 0.53
C GLU A 52 -13.56 7.94 1.18
N LEU A 53 -13.76 6.76 0.59
CA LEU A 53 -14.62 5.72 1.18
C LEU A 53 -14.07 5.21 2.51
N LEU A 54 -12.76 4.99 2.61
CA LEU A 54 -12.12 4.59 3.87
C LEU A 54 -12.32 5.66 4.94
N TRP A 55 -12.11 6.93 4.62
CA TRP A 55 -12.31 8.02 5.59
C TRP A 55 -13.77 8.15 6.03
N LYS A 56 -14.72 8.07 5.09
CA LYS A 56 -16.15 8.03 5.44
C LYS A 56 -16.48 6.89 6.38
N PHE A 57 -15.89 5.71 6.18
CA PHE A 57 -16.08 4.59 7.08
C PHE A 57 -15.52 4.88 8.47
N LEU A 58 -14.27 5.35 8.56
CA LEU A 58 -13.59 5.64 9.83
C LEU A 58 -14.30 6.75 10.62
N GLU A 59 -14.74 7.82 9.96
CA GLU A 59 -15.35 8.97 10.62
C GLU A 59 -16.82 8.74 11.01
N ASN A 60 -17.53 7.86 10.29
CA ASN A 60 -18.95 7.55 10.57
C ASN A 60 -19.15 6.24 11.36
N ALA A 61 -18.08 5.53 11.73
CA ALA A 61 -18.20 4.38 12.60
C ALA A 61 -18.80 4.79 13.96
N SER A 62 -19.68 3.97 14.52
CA SER A 62 -20.35 4.27 15.79
C SER A 62 -19.32 4.52 16.91
N ASN A 63 -19.44 5.65 17.60
CA ASN A 63 -18.50 6.13 18.63
C ASN A 63 -17.10 6.51 18.11
N SER A 64 -16.92 6.70 16.80
CA SER A 64 -15.66 7.18 16.27
C SER A 64 -15.39 8.62 16.71
N VAL A 65 -14.20 8.83 17.25
CA VAL A 65 -13.63 10.16 17.50
C VAL A 65 -12.56 10.53 16.46
N VAL A 66 -12.25 9.60 15.56
CA VAL A 66 -11.20 9.73 14.54
C VAL A 66 -11.63 10.75 13.50
N LYS A 67 -10.73 11.68 13.20
CA LYS A 67 -10.88 12.70 12.15
C LYS A 67 -9.67 12.68 11.23
N ARG A 68 -9.90 12.75 9.93
CA ARG A 68 -8.83 12.76 8.91
C ARG A 68 -7.86 13.92 9.08
N ASP A 69 -8.37 15.08 9.46
CA ASP A 69 -7.66 16.35 9.53
C ASP A 69 -7.03 16.61 10.91
N ASP A 70 -7.25 15.72 11.89
CA ASP A 70 -6.69 15.83 13.25
C ASP A 70 -6.03 14.51 13.69
N PRO A 71 -4.73 14.32 13.43
CA PRO A 71 -3.99 13.12 13.82
C PRO A 71 -4.01 12.81 15.31
N GLU A 72 -4.23 13.80 16.19
CA GLU A 72 -4.33 13.59 17.64
C GLU A 72 -5.56 12.77 18.03
N THR A 73 -6.53 12.64 17.13
CA THR A 73 -7.70 11.78 17.32
C THR A 73 -7.43 10.30 17.04
N TRP A 74 -6.34 9.96 16.34
CA TRP A 74 -6.08 8.59 15.89
C TRP A 74 -5.60 7.67 17.03
N SER A 75 -5.07 8.26 18.10
CA SER A 75 -4.53 7.54 19.27
C SER A 75 -5.53 7.41 20.43
N LYS A 76 -6.69 8.06 20.35
CA LYS A 76 -7.72 8.07 21.39
C LYS A 76 -8.73 6.97 21.11
N GLN A 77 -8.45 5.75 21.62
CA GLN A 77 -9.39 4.63 21.65
C GLN A 77 -10.01 4.47 23.04
#